data_AF-A0A3A8MYX9-F1
#
_entry.id   AF-A0A3A8MYX9-F1
#
_cell.length_a   1.000
_cell.length_b   1.000
_cell.length_c   1.000
_cell.angle_alpha   90.00
_cell.angle_beta   90.00
_cell.angle_gamma   90.00
#
_symmetry.space_group_name_H-M   'P 1'
#
loop_
_entity.id
_entity.type
_entity.pdbx_description
1 polymer ?
#
loop_
_entity_poly.entity_id
_entity_poly.type
_entity_poly.pdbx_seq_one_letter_code
_entity_poly.pdbx_strand_id
1 'polypeptide(L)'
;PEASKVRTVGYQRALSAEGVLSLGAGLLLGSAEAGPPAVLEQLKQAGMRVETFANEPTVEAARSRIQVIAERLGTPEQGRALVARLDADLARAAGRVASVKGAKPPRILAVYARGAGTLMVAGAGTVADTLIRLSGAVNAAEGLQGYKPLSA
;
A
#
# COMPACT_ATOMS: atom_id res chain seq x y z
N PRO A 1 -8.22 12.57 -5.73
CA PRO A 1 -9.21 13.63 -6.09
C PRO A 1 -10.66 13.27 -5.72
N GLU A 2 -11.08 12.04 -5.98
CA GLU A 2 -12.44 11.58 -5.62
C GLU A 2 -12.50 11.08 -4.17
N ALA A 3 -11.52 10.30 -3.73
CA ALA A 3 -11.43 9.81 -2.34
C ALA A 3 -11.38 10.95 -1.29
N SER A 4 -10.83 12.12 -1.63
CA SER A 4 -10.79 13.28 -0.73
C SER A 4 -12.15 13.94 -0.50
N LYS A 5 -13.18 13.58 -1.29
CA LYS A 5 -14.55 14.06 -1.14
C LYS A 5 -15.41 13.16 -0.25
N VAL A 6 -14.89 11.98 0.13
CA VAL A 6 -15.59 11.01 0.98
C VAL A 6 -15.33 11.34 2.45
N ARG A 7 -16.33 11.14 3.31
CA ARG A 7 -16.19 11.34 4.76
C ARG A 7 -15.10 10.42 5.31
N THR A 8 -14.16 10.99 6.06
CA THR A 8 -13.13 10.23 6.77
C THR A 8 -13.69 9.63 8.06
N VAL A 9 -13.27 8.40 8.37
CA VAL A 9 -13.61 7.67 9.62
C VAL A 9 -12.42 7.61 10.58
N GLY A 10 -11.41 8.44 10.35
CA GLY A 10 -10.20 8.53 11.17
C GLY A 10 -8.98 7.86 10.55
N TYR A 11 -7.93 7.73 11.36
CA TYR A 11 -6.69 7.08 10.94
C TYR A 11 -6.87 5.56 10.92
N GLN A 12 -6.38 4.89 9.87
CA GLN A 12 -6.59 3.45 9.66
C GLN A 12 -6.17 2.55 10.84
N ARG A 13 -5.19 2.98 11.65
CA ARG A 13 -4.72 2.21 12.84
C ARG A 13 -5.43 2.61 14.14
N ALA A 14 -6.34 3.57 14.07
CA ALA A 14 -7.07 4.16 15.19
C ALA A 14 -8.51 4.50 14.76
N LEU A 15 -9.18 3.54 14.13
CA LEU A 15 -10.57 3.66 13.71
C LEU A 15 -11.50 3.79 14.94
N SER A 16 -12.62 4.48 14.74
CA SER A 16 -13.73 4.53 15.70
C SER A 16 -14.90 3.69 15.18
N ALA A 17 -15.41 2.77 16.00
CA ALA A 17 -16.58 1.96 15.63
C ALA A 17 -17.81 2.84 15.36
N GLU A 18 -18.06 3.84 16.22
CA GLU A 18 -19.14 4.81 16.04
C GLU A 18 -18.96 5.62 14.74
N GLY A 19 -17.74 6.09 14.48
CA GLY A 19 -17.43 6.85 13.27
C GLY A 19 -17.77 6.07 12.00
N VAL A 20 -17.42 4.78 11.97
CA VAL A 20 -17.71 3.88 10.84
C VAL A 20 -19.21 3.54 10.75
N LEU A 21 -19.84 3.14 11.86
CA LEU A 21 -21.27 2.76 11.87
C LEU A 21 -22.19 3.93 11.51
N SER A 22 -21.82 5.16 11.88
CA SER A 22 -22.59 6.37 11.54
C SER A 22 -22.70 6.64 10.03
N LEU A 23 -21.89 5.97 9.21
CA LEU A 23 -21.99 6.05 7.76
C LEU A 23 -23.06 5.13 7.16
N GLY A 24 -23.64 4.23 7.96
CA GLY A 24 -24.58 3.22 7.46
C GLY A 24 -23.94 2.22 6.49
N ALA A 25 -22.63 2.05 6.53
CA ALA A 25 -21.92 1.12 5.66
C ALA A 25 -22.20 -0.34 6.04
N GLY A 26 -22.48 -1.20 5.05
CA GLY A 26 -22.63 -2.64 5.26
C GLY A 26 -21.33 -3.45 5.11
N LEU A 27 -20.28 -2.84 4.55
CA LEU A 27 -19.02 -3.48 4.22
C LEU A 27 -17.85 -2.55 4.55
N LEU A 28 -16.87 -3.06 5.29
CA LEU A 28 -15.55 -2.46 5.47
C LEU A 28 -14.50 -3.29 4.74
N LEU A 29 -13.77 -2.65 3.82
CA LEU A 29 -12.58 -3.20 3.17
C LEU A 29 -11.36 -2.46 3.73
N GLY A 30 -10.54 -3.15 4.53
CA GLY A 30 -9.37 -2.60 5.20
C GLY A 30 -8.06 -3.24 4.73
N SER A 31 -6.94 -2.57 4.96
CA SER A 31 -5.63 -3.24 4.88
C SER A 31 -5.35 -4.05 6.16
N ALA A 32 -4.28 -4.83 6.17
CA ALA A 32 -3.84 -5.58 7.35
C ALA A 32 -3.50 -4.67 8.55
N GLU A 33 -3.20 -3.40 8.30
CA GLU A 33 -2.95 -2.39 9.33
C GLU A 33 -4.23 -1.73 9.87
N ALA A 34 -5.40 -2.07 9.32
CA ALA A 34 -6.67 -1.56 9.82
C ALA A 34 -6.87 -1.99 11.29
N GLY A 35 -7.28 -1.06 12.14
CA GLY A 35 -7.44 -1.34 13.55
C GLY A 35 -7.92 -0.16 14.36
N PRO A 36 -8.02 -0.32 15.70
CA PRO A 36 -7.53 -1.47 16.46
C PRO A 36 -8.37 -2.75 16.27
N PRO A 37 -7.82 -3.95 16.54
CA PRO A 37 -8.55 -5.22 16.37
C PRO A 37 -9.90 -5.25 17.10
N ALA A 38 -9.96 -4.69 18.32
CA ALA A 38 -11.21 -4.60 19.09
C ALA A 38 -12.32 -3.82 18.36
N VAL A 39 -11.95 -2.77 17.61
CA VAL A 39 -12.91 -1.99 16.81
C VAL A 39 -13.39 -2.80 15.61
N LEU A 40 -12.51 -3.54 14.94
CA LEU A 40 -12.91 -4.41 13.82
C LEU A 40 -13.87 -5.51 14.29
N GLU A 41 -13.64 -6.10 15.46
CA GLU A 41 -14.55 -7.08 16.06
C GLU A 41 -15.90 -6.47 16.46
N GLN A 42 -15.90 -5.27 17.05
CA GLN A 42 -17.14 -4.54 17.35
C GLN A 42 -17.98 -4.29 16.09
N LEU A 43 -17.34 -3.92 14.97
CA LEU A 43 -18.03 -3.72 13.70
C LEU A 43 -18.65 -5.03 13.18
N LYS A 44 -17.94 -6.15 13.28
CA LYS A 44 -18.48 -7.48 12.93
C LYS A 44 -19.67 -7.85 13.81
N GLN A 45 -19.58 -7.63 15.11
CA GLN A 45 -20.67 -7.88 16.07
C GLN A 45 -21.90 -7.02 15.80
N ALA A 46 -21.71 -5.80 15.28
CA ALA A 46 -22.79 -4.93 14.81
C ALA A 46 -23.38 -5.35 13.45
N GLY A 47 -22.98 -6.49 12.89
CA GLY A 47 -23.50 -7.04 11.64
C GLY A 47 -22.82 -6.50 10.37
N MET A 48 -21.77 -5.70 10.50
CA MET A 48 -20.99 -5.22 9.36
C MET A 48 -20.08 -6.32 8.82
N ARG A 49 -20.05 -6.50 7.49
CA ARG A 49 -19.04 -7.37 6.87
C ARG A 49 -17.70 -6.65 6.90
N VAL A 50 -16.69 -7.26 7.51
CA VAL A 50 -15.34 -6.69 7.62
C VAL A 50 -14.35 -7.62 6.94
N GLU A 51 -13.66 -7.13 5.92
CA GLU A 51 -12.60 -7.84 5.22
C GLU A 51 -11.30 -7.06 5.26
N THR A 52 -10.21 -7.73 5.62
CA THR A 52 -8.87 -7.16 5.67
C THR A 52 -7.98 -7.85 4.65
N PHE A 53 -7.21 -7.05 3.90
CA PHE A 53 -6.30 -7.55 2.86
C PHE A 53 -4.84 -7.36 3.28
N ALA A 54 -4.04 -8.39 3.03
CA ALA A 54 -2.60 -8.29 3.18
C ALA A 54 -2.03 -7.15 2.30
N ASN A 55 -0.94 -6.56 2.77
CA ASN A 55 -0.35 -5.36 2.18
C ASN A 55 1.16 -5.53 2.03
N GLU A 56 1.58 -6.72 1.58
CA GLU A 56 2.97 -6.98 1.24
C GLU A 56 3.44 -5.99 0.17
N PRO A 57 4.66 -5.46 0.29
CA PRO A 57 5.16 -4.44 -0.63
C PRO A 57 5.68 -5.06 -1.93
N THR A 58 4.86 -5.84 -2.62
CA THR A 58 5.21 -6.46 -3.90
C THR A 58 4.16 -6.18 -4.97
N VAL A 59 4.56 -6.27 -6.24
CA VAL A 59 3.63 -6.11 -7.37
C VAL A 59 2.63 -7.25 -7.39
N GLU A 60 3.08 -8.46 -7.07
CA GLU A 60 2.28 -9.68 -7.03
C GLU A 60 1.16 -9.56 -5.99
N ALA A 61 1.48 -9.05 -4.79
CA ALA A 61 0.48 -8.79 -3.76
C ALA A 61 -0.51 -7.69 -4.20
N ALA A 62 -0.03 -6.65 -4.90
CA ALA A 62 -0.92 -5.63 -5.46
C ALA A 62 -1.88 -6.21 -6.51
N ARG A 63 -1.40 -7.06 -7.44
CA ARG A 63 -2.25 -7.76 -8.42
C ARG A 63 -3.30 -8.63 -7.75
N SER A 64 -2.87 -9.47 -6.80
CA SER A 64 -3.76 -10.35 -6.05
C SER A 64 -4.84 -9.56 -5.32
N ARG A 65 -4.45 -8.49 -4.60
CA ARG A 65 -5.40 -7.63 -3.89
C ARG A 65 -6.41 -6.95 -4.82
N ILE A 66 -5.99 -6.49 -6.01
CA ILE A 66 -6.92 -5.92 -7.00
C ILE A 66 -7.97 -6.97 -7.40
N GLN A 67 -7.56 -8.20 -7.69
CA GLN A 67 -8.47 -9.26 -8.10
C GLN A 67 -9.44 -9.65 -6.99
N VAL A 68 -8.93 -9.89 -5.78
CA VAL A 68 -9.76 -10.27 -4.63
C VAL A 68 -10.78 -9.16 -4.32
N ILE A 69 -10.36 -7.89 -4.28
CA ILE A 69 -11.31 -6.78 -4.05
C ILE A 69 -12.36 -6.73 -5.16
N ALA A 70 -11.96 -6.88 -6.42
CA ALA A 70 -12.90 -6.89 -7.55
C ALA A 70 -13.92 -8.03 -7.45
N GLU A 71 -13.50 -9.23 -7.06
CA GLU A 71 -14.39 -10.37 -6.81
C GLU A 71 -15.38 -10.07 -5.67
N ARG A 72 -14.92 -9.47 -4.57
CA ARG A 72 -15.77 -9.10 -3.44
C ARG A 72 -16.79 -8.03 -3.77
N LEU A 73 -16.45 -7.14 -4.71
CA LEU A 73 -17.34 -6.12 -5.23
C LEU A 73 -18.21 -6.60 -6.40
N GLY A 74 -18.11 -7.86 -6.82
CA GLY A 74 -18.88 -8.40 -7.95
C GLY A 74 -18.47 -7.82 -9.31
N THR A 75 -17.23 -7.35 -9.44
CA THR A 75 -16.69 -6.68 -10.63
C THR A 75 -15.39 -7.34 -11.15
N PRO A 76 -15.34 -8.69 -11.31
CA PRO A 76 -14.10 -9.40 -11.66
C PRO A 76 -13.50 -8.94 -13.00
N GLU A 77 -14.32 -8.56 -13.99
CA GLU A 77 -13.85 -8.04 -15.28
C GLU A 77 -13.06 -6.74 -15.13
N GLN A 78 -13.56 -5.83 -14.28
CA GLN A 78 -12.88 -4.57 -13.98
C GLN A 78 -11.56 -4.82 -13.24
N GLY A 79 -11.53 -5.81 -12.35
CA GLY A 79 -10.29 -6.26 -11.70
C GLY A 79 -9.27 -6.78 -12.70
N ARG A 80 -9.67 -7.66 -13.62
CA ARG A 80 -8.80 -8.18 -14.70
C ARG A 80 -8.27 -7.07 -15.60
N ALA A 81 -9.14 -6.13 -16.00
CA ALA A 81 -8.76 -4.99 -16.80
C ALA A 81 -7.75 -4.07 -16.07
N LEU A 82 -7.93 -3.86 -14.76
CA LEU A 82 -7.01 -3.06 -13.96
C LEU A 82 -5.64 -3.72 -13.80
N VAL A 83 -5.60 -5.04 -13.57
CA VAL A 83 -4.34 -5.80 -13.54
C VAL A 83 -3.62 -5.73 -14.89
N ALA A 84 -4.33 -5.91 -16.01
CA ALA A 84 -3.74 -5.80 -17.33
C ALA A 84 -3.13 -4.40 -17.60
N ARG A 85 -3.79 -3.34 -17.13
CA ARG A 85 -3.25 -1.97 -17.19
C ARG A 85 -2.01 -1.81 -16.33
N LEU A 86 -2.03 -2.29 -15.09
CA LEU A 86 -0.86 -2.29 -14.20
C LEU A 86 0.34 -2.99 -14.87
N ASP A 87 0.13 -4.14 -15.50
CA ASP A 87 1.17 -4.90 -16.19
C ASP A 87 1.74 -4.16 -17.39
N ALA A 88 0.87 -3.55 -18.20
CA ALA A 88 1.30 -2.72 -19.31
C ALA A 88 2.12 -1.50 -18.83
N ASP A 89 1.73 -0.89 -17.71
CA ASP A 89 2.43 0.27 -17.14
C ASP A 89 3.80 -0.11 -16.61
N LEU A 90 3.90 -1.25 -15.91
CA LEU A 90 5.17 -1.82 -15.44
C LEU A 90 6.10 -2.19 -16.59
N ALA A 91 5.58 -2.80 -17.66
CA ALA A 91 6.36 -3.12 -18.85
C ALA A 91 6.91 -1.84 -19.52
N ARG A 92 6.10 -0.78 -19.63
CA ARG A 92 6.56 0.52 -20.16
C ARG A 92 7.63 1.15 -19.26
N ALA A 93 7.47 1.09 -17.94
CA ALA A 93 8.47 1.58 -17.00
C ALA A 93 9.79 0.81 -17.12
N ALA A 94 9.74 -0.53 -17.16
CA ALA A 94 10.91 -1.38 -17.36
C ALA A 94 11.61 -1.09 -18.70
N GLY A 95 10.85 -0.88 -19.78
CA GLY A 95 11.41 -0.49 -21.08
C GLY A 95 12.16 0.85 -21.04
N ARG A 96 11.68 1.84 -20.28
CA ARG A 96 12.39 3.11 -20.06
C ARG A 96 13.70 2.90 -19.31
N VAL A 97 13.69 2.10 -18.25
CA VAL A 97 14.90 1.74 -17.48
C VAL A 97 15.93 1.06 -18.39
N ALA A 98 15.51 0.06 -19.18
CA ALA A 98 16.39 -0.67 -20.10
C ALA A 98 16.97 0.21 -21.22
N SER A 99 16.31 1.31 -21.58
CA SER A 99 16.80 2.24 -22.60
C SER A 99 18.00 3.09 -22.15
N VAL A 100 18.27 3.16 -20.84
CA VAL A 100 19.41 3.89 -20.28
C VAL A 100 20.69 3.08 -20.47
N LYS A 101 21.57 3.53 -21.36
CA LYS A 101 22.85 2.85 -21.68
C LYS A 101 24.02 3.40 -20.85
N GLY A 102 24.94 2.53 -20.45
CA GLY A 102 26.28 2.89 -19.95
C GLY A 102 26.36 3.52 -18.56
N ALA A 103 25.23 3.71 -17.87
CA ALA A 103 25.20 4.24 -16.51
C ALA A 103 25.14 3.11 -15.47
N LYS A 104 25.92 3.22 -14.40
CA LYS A 104 25.71 2.40 -13.20
C LYS A 104 24.35 2.77 -12.59
N PRO A 105 23.57 1.80 -12.09
CA PRO A 105 22.34 2.09 -11.35
C PRO A 105 22.56 3.12 -10.24
N PRO A 106 21.76 4.19 -10.18
CA PRO A 106 21.87 5.15 -9.09
C PRO A 106 21.51 4.49 -7.77
N ARG A 107 22.17 4.92 -6.69
CA ARG A 107 21.82 4.50 -5.32
C ARG A 107 20.86 5.53 -4.72
N ILE A 108 19.71 5.09 -4.23
CA ILE A 108 18.66 5.94 -3.67
C ILE A 108 18.47 5.61 -2.19
N LEU A 109 18.51 6.63 -1.33
CA LEU A 109 18.10 6.52 0.08
C LEU A 109 16.70 7.10 0.23
N ALA A 110 15.71 6.27 0.54
CA ALA A 110 14.36 6.74 0.83
C ALA A 110 14.23 7.10 2.32
N VAL A 111 13.88 8.36 2.58
CA VAL A 111 13.71 8.90 3.94
C VAL A 111 12.23 9.17 4.21
N TYR A 112 11.70 8.55 5.25
CA TYR A 112 10.42 8.93 5.85
C TYR A 112 10.68 9.96 6.95
N ALA A 113 10.17 11.17 6.75
CA ALA A 113 10.32 12.29 7.68
C ALA A 113 8.96 12.70 8.25
N ARG A 114 8.85 12.74 9.58
CA ARG A 114 7.67 13.25 10.29
C ARG A 114 8.10 14.22 11.38
N GLY A 115 8.35 15.46 10.98
CA GLY A 115 8.92 16.49 11.86
C GLY A 115 10.41 16.28 12.15
N ALA A 116 11.02 17.23 12.86
CA ALA A 116 12.48 17.26 13.09
C ALA A 116 13.01 16.07 13.93
N GLY A 117 12.15 15.42 14.72
CA GLY A 117 12.53 14.33 15.63
C GLY A 117 12.28 12.91 15.11
N THR A 118 11.75 12.74 13.90
CA THR A 118 11.46 11.40 13.35
C THR A 118 11.89 11.32 11.90
N LEU A 119 13.15 10.91 11.70
CA LEU A 119 13.72 10.55 10.41
C LEU A 119 14.01 9.06 10.38
N MET A 120 13.43 8.36 9.42
CA MET A 120 13.62 6.93 9.24
C MET A 120 14.08 6.63 7.81
N VAL A 121 15.00 5.70 7.64
CA VAL A 121 15.39 5.14 6.34
C VAL A 121 14.57 3.91 6.03
N ALA A 122 14.13 3.78 4.78
CA ALA A 122 13.39 2.62 4.30
C ALA A 122 14.34 1.56 3.72
N GLY A 123 14.58 0.50 4.49
CA GLY A 123 15.38 -0.65 4.06
C GLY A 123 14.59 -1.65 3.22
N ALA A 124 15.17 -2.84 3.05
CA ALA A 124 14.58 -3.99 2.37
C ALA A 124 13.18 -4.35 2.91
N GLY A 125 12.32 -4.79 1.99
CA GLY A 125 10.96 -5.22 2.34
C GLY A 125 10.04 -4.06 2.72
N THR A 126 10.32 -2.84 2.26
CA THR A 126 9.43 -1.69 2.35
C THR A 126 8.82 -1.35 0.99
N VAL A 127 7.73 -0.58 0.97
CA VAL A 127 7.16 -0.09 -0.30
C VAL A 127 8.18 0.77 -1.06
N ALA A 128 8.98 1.58 -0.35
CA ALA A 128 10.01 2.40 -0.97
C ALA A 128 11.11 1.55 -1.62
N ASP A 129 11.55 0.48 -0.95
CA ASP A 129 12.51 -0.49 -1.51
C ASP A 129 12.01 -1.10 -2.83
N THR A 130 10.74 -1.53 -2.87
CA THR A 130 10.15 -2.07 -4.10
C THR A 130 10.08 -1.04 -5.21
N LEU A 131 9.70 0.21 -4.92
CA LEU A 131 9.66 1.27 -5.93
C LEU A 131 11.06 1.62 -6.45
N ILE A 132 12.07 1.66 -5.57
CA ILE A 132 13.47 1.90 -5.96
C ILE A 132 13.93 0.79 -6.92
N ARG A 133 13.70 -0.49 -6.59
CA ARG A 133 14.07 -1.61 -7.48
C ARG A 133 13.32 -1.57 -8.81
N LEU A 134 12.02 -1.27 -8.81
CA LEU A 134 11.23 -1.14 -10.04
C LEU A 134 11.71 -0.01 -10.95
N SER A 135 12.35 1.01 -10.39
CA SER A 135 12.97 2.10 -11.16
C SER A 135 14.34 1.74 -11.76
N GLY A 136 14.86 0.54 -11.49
CA GLY A 136 16.20 0.11 -11.88
C GLY A 136 17.33 0.67 -11.03
N ALA A 137 16.99 1.40 -9.96
CA ALA A 137 17.94 1.92 -8.98
C ALA A 137 18.23 0.88 -7.88
N VAL A 138 19.27 1.14 -7.09
CA VAL A 138 19.65 0.31 -5.94
C VAL A 138 19.25 1.04 -4.65
N ASN A 139 18.61 0.33 -3.73
CA ASN A 139 18.30 0.89 -2.42
C ASN A 139 19.59 1.04 -1.61
N ALA A 140 19.94 2.28 -1.24
CA ALA A 140 21.14 2.56 -0.46
C ALA A 140 21.11 1.88 0.93
N ALA A 141 19.92 1.57 1.43
CA ALA A 141 19.66 0.90 2.72
C ALA A 141 19.24 -0.57 2.56
N GLU A 142 19.53 -1.24 1.43
CA GLU A 142 19.13 -2.64 1.17
C GLU A 142 19.64 -3.65 2.22
N GLY A 143 20.71 -3.32 2.96
CA GLY A 143 21.22 -4.12 4.08
C GLY A 143 20.41 -4.02 5.38
N LEU A 144 19.42 -3.13 5.44
CA LEU A 144 18.54 -2.95 6.60
C LEU A 144 17.16 -3.56 6.29
N GLN A 145 16.49 -4.18 7.27
CA GLN A 145 15.12 -4.68 7.10
C GLN A 145 14.10 -3.66 7.65
N GLY A 146 13.08 -3.33 6.87
CA GLY A 146 12.00 -2.42 7.27
C GLY A 146 12.48 -0.98 7.47
N TYR A 147 11.77 -0.21 8.31
CA TYR A 147 12.17 1.16 8.63
C TYR A 147 13.15 1.19 9.81
N LYS A 148 14.24 1.94 9.69
CA LYS A 148 15.24 2.16 10.74
C LYS A 148 15.46 3.65 11.00
N PRO A 149 15.78 4.09 12.24
CA PRO A 149 16.16 5.47 12.49
C PRO A 149 17.33 5.90 11.60
N LEU A 150 17.25 7.10 11.04
CA LEU A 150 18.40 7.73 10.40
C LEU A 150 19.28 8.32 11.50
N SER A 151 20.28 7.56 11.93
CA SER A 151 21.33 8.06 12.82
C SER A 151 22.49 8.64 11.99
N ALA A 152 23.13 9.68 12.54
CA ALA A 152 24.43 10.15 12.07
C ALA A 152 25.55 9.16 12.42
#